data_AF-A0A9E2ENY6-F1
#
_entry.id   AF-A0A9E2ENY6-F1
#
_cell.length_a   1.000
_cell.length_b   1.000
_cell.length_c   1.000
_cell.angle_alpha   90.00
_cell.angle_beta   90.00
_cell.angle_gamma   90.00
#
_symmetry.space_group_name_H-M   'P 1'
#
loop_
_entity.id
_entity.type
_entity.pdbx_description
1 polymer ?
#
loop_
_entity_poly.entity_id
_entity_poly.type
_entity_poly.pdbx_seq_one_letter_code
_entity_poly.pdbx_strand_id
1 'polypeptide(L)'
;MKLSLSISLFLFVLFSLLACNGNEKSEQKKVESKSESKKVDDEAAAIFKSGQKLYIQHCSACHMPKGDGIPGLNPPLINTDWVTGDKTRLVNIVINGLEEPIEVNGQKYQGPMIGLPYLKDKEIAHILTYIRSRFGKGASSVTEEEVKAIRGSAS
;
A
#
# COMPACT_ATOMS: atom_id res chain seq x y z
N MET A 1 17.92 86.91 -2.29
CA MET A 1 18.01 87.30 -0.87
C MET A 1 18.38 86.06 -0.05
N LYS A 2 19.36 86.22 0.84
CA LYS A 2 19.97 85.34 1.87
C LYS A 2 19.17 84.06 2.24
N LEU A 3 19.72 82.84 2.21
CA LEU A 3 20.86 82.23 2.94
C LEU A 3 20.56 81.87 4.41
N SER A 4 20.80 80.60 4.78
CA SER A 4 21.13 80.00 6.11
C SER A 4 20.26 78.76 6.42
N LEU A 5 20.68 77.61 6.98
CA LEU A 5 21.94 76.97 7.42
C LEU A 5 21.51 75.67 8.17
N SER A 6 22.00 74.48 7.82
CA SER A 6 22.89 73.59 8.61
C SER A 6 22.71 72.18 8.01
N ILE A 7 23.67 71.46 7.42
CA ILE A 7 24.99 70.98 7.86
C ILE A 7 24.92 70.16 9.17
N SER A 8 24.80 68.84 9.02
CA SER A 8 25.53 67.82 9.78
C SER A 8 25.48 66.53 8.95
N LEU A 9 26.45 66.24 8.09
CA LEU A 9 27.73 65.59 8.40
C LEU A 9 27.55 64.16 8.96
N PHE A 10 27.55 63.17 8.06
CA PHE A 10 28.18 61.84 8.16
C PHE A 10 28.03 61.19 6.76
N LEU A 11 28.89 61.50 5.78
CA LEU A 11 30.11 60.76 5.47
C LEU A 11 29.95 59.25 5.76
N PHE A 12 29.62 58.48 4.73
CA PHE A 12 30.33 57.25 4.33
C PHE A 12 29.72 56.83 2.97
N VAL A 13 30.25 57.36 1.86
CA VAL A 13 31.36 56.74 1.12
C VAL A 13 30.94 55.40 0.52
N LEU A 14 30.62 55.48 -0.77
CA LEU A 14 31.26 54.68 -1.81
C LEU A 14 31.13 53.14 -1.69
N PHE A 15 30.15 52.55 -2.37
CA PHE A 15 30.38 51.25 -3.00
C PHE A 15 29.56 51.13 -4.30
N SER A 16 30.25 51.44 -5.40
CA SER A 16 30.33 50.61 -6.62
C SER A 16 29.04 50.32 -7.38
N LEU A 17 28.82 50.99 -8.52
CA LEU A 17 29.24 50.53 -9.86
C LEU A 17 28.33 49.44 -10.46
N LEU A 18 27.57 49.88 -11.48
CA LEU A 18 27.27 49.21 -12.75
C LEU A 18 27.45 47.68 -12.84
N ALA A 19 26.38 46.97 -13.18
CA ALA A 19 26.39 46.01 -14.29
C ALA A 19 24.98 45.55 -14.70
N CYS A 20 24.82 45.32 -16.00
CA CYS A 20 23.60 45.00 -16.74
C CYS A 20 23.12 43.54 -16.60
N ASN A 21 21.85 43.33 -17.01
CA ASN A 21 21.22 42.16 -17.65
C ASN A 21 21.62 40.73 -17.24
N GLY A 22 20.61 39.91 -16.91
CA GLY A 22 20.75 38.45 -16.88
C GLY A 22 19.42 37.74 -16.59
N ASN A 23 19.14 36.73 -17.40
CA ASN A 23 17.90 35.99 -17.57
C ASN A 23 17.72 34.85 -16.51
N GLU A 24 16.49 34.33 -16.46
CA GLU A 24 16.06 32.98 -16.03
C GLU A 24 16.01 32.58 -14.53
N LYS A 25 14.88 31.91 -14.25
CA LYS A 25 14.73 30.74 -13.36
C LYS A 25 14.66 30.99 -11.85
N SER A 26 13.43 31.05 -11.34
CA SER A 26 13.12 30.36 -10.09
C SER A 26 11.65 29.95 -10.00
N GLU A 27 11.25 29.01 -10.86
CA GLU A 27 10.00 28.26 -10.69
C GLU A 27 10.32 26.76 -10.76
N GLN A 28 11.03 26.24 -9.75
CA GLN A 28 11.37 24.82 -9.66
C GLN A 28 11.76 24.45 -8.22
N LYS A 29 10.77 24.23 -7.34
CA LYS A 29 10.95 23.39 -6.13
C LYS A 29 9.66 22.82 -5.50
N LYS A 30 8.50 22.84 -6.17
CA LYS A 30 7.20 22.40 -5.60
C LYS A 30 6.46 21.31 -6.40
N VAL A 31 7.12 20.67 -7.37
CA VAL A 31 6.46 19.73 -8.31
C VAL A 31 6.84 18.26 -8.05
N GLU A 32 7.95 17.96 -7.38
CA GLU A 32 8.39 16.57 -7.16
C GLU A 32 7.57 15.80 -6.11
N SER A 33 7.09 16.43 -5.02
CA SER A 33 6.39 15.67 -3.97
C SER A 33 4.90 15.38 -4.25
N LYS A 34 4.28 16.04 -5.23
CA LYS A 34 2.84 15.90 -5.53
C LYS A 34 2.56 14.90 -6.65
N SER A 35 3.54 14.67 -7.53
CA SER A 35 3.43 13.70 -8.64
C SER A 35 3.60 12.26 -8.15
N GLU A 36 4.51 12.04 -7.20
CA GLU A 36 4.84 10.71 -6.68
C GLU A 36 3.75 10.16 -5.76
N SER A 37 3.22 10.98 -4.84
CA SER A 37 2.09 10.61 -3.99
C SER A 37 0.86 10.17 -4.80
N LYS A 38 0.52 10.91 -5.87
CA LYS A 38 -0.65 10.57 -6.69
C LYS A 38 -0.47 9.25 -7.44
N LYS A 39 0.73 8.96 -7.94
CA LYS A 39 1.00 7.68 -8.64
C LYS A 39 0.91 6.48 -7.71
N VAL A 40 1.43 6.61 -6.49
CA VAL A 40 1.36 5.55 -5.48
C VAL A 40 -0.09 5.26 -5.09
N ASP A 41 -0.90 6.31 -4.93
CA ASP A 41 -2.33 6.17 -4.62
C ASP A 41 -3.10 5.50 -5.77
N ASP A 42 -2.81 5.89 -7.02
CA ASP A 42 -3.42 5.31 -8.23
C ASP A 42 -3.07 3.81 -8.37
N GLU A 43 -1.82 3.44 -8.07
CA GLU A 43 -1.36 2.05 -8.10
C GLU A 43 -1.98 1.20 -6.98
N ALA A 44 -2.00 1.70 -5.74
CA ALA A 44 -2.65 1.01 -4.62
C ALA A 44 -4.14 0.76 -4.89
N ALA A 45 -4.83 1.74 -5.49
CA ALA A 45 -6.22 1.59 -5.90
C ALA A 45 -6.41 0.54 -7.00
N ALA A 46 -5.47 0.45 -7.96
CA ALA A 46 -5.50 -0.57 -9.01
C ALA A 46 -5.28 -1.98 -8.44
N ILE A 47 -4.31 -2.14 -7.53
CA ILE A 47 -4.04 -3.39 -6.81
C ILE A 47 -5.29 -3.82 -6.03
N PHE A 48 -5.91 -2.91 -5.27
CA PHE A 48 -7.11 -3.21 -4.48
C PHE A 48 -8.27 -3.67 -5.37
N LYS A 49 -8.54 -2.99 -6.49
CA LYS A 49 -9.60 -3.37 -7.44
C LYS A 49 -9.31 -4.71 -8.10
N SER A 50 -8.05 -4.97 -8.49
CA SER A 50 -7.65 -6.26 -9.04
C SER A 50 -7.84 -7.38 -8.02
N GLY A 51 -7.42 -7.16 -6.77
CA GLY A 51 -7.57 -8.12 -5.69
C GLY A 51 -9.04 -8.40 -5.37
N GLN A 52 -9.90 -7.38 -5.39
CA GLN A 52 -11.34 -7.54 -5.21
C GLN A 52 -11.96 -8.45 -6.28
N LYS A 53 -11.62 -8.21 -7.56
CA LYS A 53 -12.12 -9.04 -8.66
C LYS A 53 -11.71 -10.50 -8.48
N LEU A 54 -10.43 -10.73 -8.20
CA LEU A 54 -9.89 -12.07 -8.00
C LEU A 54 -10.50 -12.75 -6.76
N TYR A 55 -10.72 -12.01 -5.66
CA TYR A 55 -11.43 -12.52 -4.47
C TYR A 55 -12.84 -12.99 -4.81
N ILE A 56 -13.59 -12.20 -5.58
CA ILE A 56 -14.93 -12.58 -6.02
C ILE A 56 -14.88 -13.88 -6.84
N GLN A 57 -13.92 -13.98 -7.75
CA GLN A 57 -13.77 -15.14 -8.64
C GLN A 57 -13.35 -16.43 -7.93
N HIS A 58 -12.44 -16.34 -6.94
CA HIS A 58 -11.78 -17.52 -6.39
C HIS A 58 -12.13 -17.83 -4.93
N CYS A 59 -12.51 -16.82 -4.14
CA CYS A 59 -12.62 -16.96 -2.68
C CYS A 59 -14.06 -16.80 -2.17
N SER A 60 -14.86 -15.95 -2.82
CA SER A 60 -16.16 -15.52 -2.30
C SER A 60 -17.22 -16.63 -2.26
N ALA A 61 -17.06 -17.69 -3.05
CA ALA A 61 -17.97 -18.84 -3.02
C ALA A 61 -17.96 -19.56 -1.66
N CYS A 62 -16.83 -19.54 -0.94
CA CYS A 62 -16.69 -20.19 0.37
C CYS A 62 -16.61 -19.18 1.51
N HIS A 63 -15.79 -18.14 1.36
CA HIS A 63 -15.60 -17.11 2.40
C HIS A 63 -16.65 -15.99 2.37
N MET A 64 -17.61 -16.08 1.45
CA MET A 64 -18.68 -15.11 1.22
C MET A 64 -18.18 -13.75 0.71
N PRO A 65 -19.02 -12.95 0.01
CA PRO A 65 -18.61 -11.63 -0.47
C PRO A 65 -18.16 -10.66 0.64
N LYS A 66 -18.68 -10.82 1.86
CA LYS A 66 -18.35 -9.98 3.02
C LYS A 66 -17.23 -10.55 3.90
N GLY A 67 -16.67 -11.71 3.57
CA GLY A 67 -15.61 -12.34 4.35
C GLY A 67 -16.06 -12.93 5.68
N ASP A 68 -17.37 -13.12 5.87
CA ASP A 68 -17.99 -13.68 7.06
C ASP A 68 -17.97 -15.21 7.10
N GLY A 69 -17.71 -15.86 5.96
CA GLY A 69 -17.73 -17.31 5.86
C GLY A 69 -19.10 -17.91 6.21
N ILE A 70 -19.09 -19.19 6.60
CA ILE A 70 -20.28 -19.92 7.07
C ILE A 70 -19.88 -20.61 8.37
N PRO A 71 -20.45 -20.26 9.53
CA PRO A 71 -20.10 -20.87 10.82
C PRO A 71 -20.12 -22.40 10.79
N GLY A 72 -19.04 -23.02 11.27
CA GLY A 72 -18.86 -24.47 11.27
C GLY A 72 -18.53 -25.12 9.91
N LEU A 73 -18.54 -24.35 8.81
CA LEU A 73 -18.22 -24.86 7.46
C LEU A 73 -17.02 -24.14 6.84
N ASN A 74 -17.12 -22.82 6.65
CA ASN A 74 -16.06 -22.00 6.06
C ASN A 74 -15.66 -20.88 7.04
N PRO A 75 -14.37 -20.73 7.38
CA PRO A 75 -13.96 -19.75 8.37
C PRO A 75 -14.15 -18.31 7.88
N PRO A 76 -14.48 -17.38 8.80
CA PRO A 76 -14.47 -15.96 8.49
C PRO A 76 -13.03 -15.49 8.20
N LEU A 77 -12.92 -14.51 7.31
CA LEU A 77 -11.70 -13.74 7.09
C LEU A 77 -11.69 -12.43 7.89
N ILE A 78 -12.87 -11.96 8.27
CA ILE A 78 -13.03 -10.67 8.96
C ILE A 78 -12.46 -10.70 10.39
N ASN A 79 -11.54 -9.77 10.66
CA ASN A 79 -10.94 -9.52 11.96
C ASN A 79 -10.29 -10.76 12.61
N THR A 80 -9.64 -11.61 11.81
CA THR A 80 -8.94 -12.79 12.32
C THR A 80 -7.43 -12.54 12.44
N ASP A 81 -6.79 -13.20 13.40
CA ASP A 81 -5.34 -13.29 13.50
C ASP A 81 -4.74 -14.06 12.31
N TRP A 82 -5.52 -14.97 11.70
CA TRP A 82 -5.24 -15.61 10.42
C TRP A 82 -4.97 -14.58 9.32
N VAL A 83 -5.84 -13.59 9.16
CA VAL A 83 -5.68 -12.55 8.14
C VAL A 83 -4.64 -11.51 8.53
N THR A 84 -4.57 -11.11 9.80
CA THR A 84 -3.71 -9.99 10.22
C THR A 84 -2.27 -10.38 10.56
N GLY A 85 -2.04 -11.65 10.92
CA GLY A 85 -0.75 -12.18 11.33
C GLY A 85 0.19 -12.51 10.16
N ASP A 86 0.88 -13.64 10.27
CA ASP A 86 1.94 -14.07 9.36
C ASP A 86 1.47 -14.21 7.90
N LYS A 87 2.12 -13.45 7.01
CA LYS A 87 1.87 -13.50 5.56
C LYS A 87 2.28 -14.85 4.97
N THR A 88 3.34 -15.48 5.49
CA THR A 88 3.85 -16.78 5.01
C THR A 88 2.79 -17.85 5.13
N ARG A 89 2.06 -17.87 6.25
CA ARG A 89 0.90 -18.74 6.46
C ARG A 89 -0.18 -18.51 5.39
N LEU A 90 -0.60 -17.26 5.17
CA LEU A 90 -1.65 -16.95 4.18
C LEU A 90 -1.25 -17.33 2.75
N VAL A 91 -0.02 -17.02 2.37
CA VAL A 91 0.49 -17.33 1.02
C VAL A 91 0.52 -18.84 0.80
N ASN A 92 1.04 -19.61 1.76
CA ASN A 92 1.06 -21.07 1.66
C ASN A 92 -0.34 -21.68 1.59
N ILE A 93 -1.29 -21.19 2.38
CA ILE A 93 -2.67 -21.67 2.34
C ILE A 93 -3.31 -21.40 0.96
N VAL A 94 -3.08 -20.22 0.38
CA VAL A 94 -3.64 -19.91 -0.96
C VAL A 94 -3.01 -20.79 -2.03
N ILE A 95 -1.71 -21.07 -1.97
CA ILE A 95 -1.01 -21.87 -2.98
C ILE A 95 -1.34 -23.36 -2.83
N ASN A 96 -1.19 -23.88 -1.61
CA ASN A 96 -1.18 -25.32 -1.34
C ASN A 96 -2.52 -25.85 -0.81
N GLY A 97 -3.42 -24.95 -0.38
CA GLY A 97 -4.63 -25.33 0.31
C GLY A 97 -4.39 -25.58 1.80
N LEU A 98 -5.42 -26.10 2.47
CA LEU A 98 -5.40 -26.44 3.88
C LEU A 98 -6.42 -27.56 4.14
N GLU A 99 -5.95 -28.70 4.63
CA GLU A 99 -6.82 -29.86 4.95
C GLU A 99 -6.91 -30.10 6.46
N GLU A 100 -5.92 -29.63 7.21
CA GLU A 100 -5.85 -29.85 8.65
C GLU A 100 -6.93 -29.06 9.41
N PRO A 101 -7.48 -29.62 10.49
CA PRO A 101 -8.39 -28.90 11.37
C PRO A 101 -7.78 -27.61 11.91
N ILE A 102 -8.56 -26.53 11.87
CA ILE A 102 -8.15 -25.24 12.44
C ILE A 102 -9.19 -24.71 13.40
N GLU A 103 -8.75 -23.78 14.24
CA GLU A 103 -9.62 -22.97 15.07
C GLU A 103 -9.49 -21.50 14.68
N VAL A 104 -10.63 -20.85 14.43
CA VAL A 104 -10.71 -19.43 14.10
C VAL A 104 -11.74 -18.81 15.03
N ASN A 105 -11.32 -17.84 15.85
CA ASN A 105 -12.18 -17.17 16.83
C ASN A 105 -12.98 -18.13 17.74
N GLY A 106 -12.36 -19.24 18.18
CA GLY A 106 -12.99 -20.23 19.05
C GLY A 106 -13.92 -21.23 18.36
N GLN A 107 -14.05 -21.17 17.02
CA GLN A 107 -14.81 -22.14 16.23
C GLN A 107 -13.88 -23.05 15.45
N LYS A 108 -14.18 -24.35 15.46
CA LYS A 108 -13.42 -25.37 14.72
C LYS A 108 -13.92 -25.48 13.29
N TYR A 109 -12.99 -25.62 12.35
CA TYR A 109 -13.24 -25.84 10.93
C TYR A 109 -12.39 -27.03 10.44
N GLN A 110 -12.99 -27.90 9.63
CA GLN A 110 -12.35 -29.12 9.11
C GLN A 110 -12.61 -29.34 7.61
N GLY A 111 -13.28 -28.38 6.96
CA GLY A 111 -13.49 -28.44 5.52
C GLY A 111 -12.19 -28.13 4.77
N PRO A 112 -11.87 -28.86 3.69
CA PRO A 112 -10.66 -28.59 2.92
C PRO A 112 -10.78 -27.25 2.21
N MET A 113 -9.74 -26.43 2.30
CA MET A 113 -9.54 -25.28 1.43
C MET A 113 -8.67 -25.71 0.24
N ILE A 114 -9.22 -25.60 -0.97
CA ILE A 114 -8.48 -25.95 -2.19
C ILE A 114 -7.32 -24.97 -2.42
N GLY A 115 -6.15 -25.51 -2.77
CA GLY A 115 -5.02 -24.72 -3.23
C GLY A 115 -5.24 -24.14 -4.64
N LEU A 116 -4.65 -22.98 -4.89
CA LEU A 116 -4.72 -22.25 -6.16
C LEU A 116 -3.33 -22.07 -6.78
N PRO A 117 -2.52 -23.14 -6.98
CA PRO A 117 -1.13 -23.03 -7.40
C PRO A 117 -0.97 -22.47 -8.83
N TYR A 118 -2.04 -22.54 -9.62
CA TYR A 118 -2.10 -22.03 -10.99
C TYR A 118 -2.17 -20.49 -11.07
N LEU A 119 -2.46 -19.80 -9.97
CA LEU A 119 -2.43 -18.35 -9.92
C LEU A 119 -0.98 -17.84 -9.91
N LYS A 120 -0.73 -16.76 -10.64
CA LYS A 120 0.56 -16.09 -10.67
C LYS A 120 0.85 -15.40 -9.34
N ASP A 121 2.12 -15.17 -9.03
CA ASP A 121 2.55 -14.49 -7.79
C ASP A 121 1.84 -13.15 -7.60
N LYS A 122 1.77 -12.35 -8.67
CA LYS A 122 1.04 -11.08 -8.70
C LYS A 122 -0.44 -11.21 -8.32
N GLU A 123 -1.11 -12.23 -8.84
CA GLU A 123 -2.55 -12.43 -8.60
C GLU A 123 -2.79 -12.80 -7.13
N ILE A 124 -1.96 -13.67 -6.56
CA ILE A 124 -2.01 -14.02 -5.14
C ILE A 124 -1.71 -12.80 -4.27
N ALA A 125 -0.69 -12.01 -4.62
CA ALA A 125 -0.34 -10.79 -3.90
C ALA A 125 -1.50 -9.78 -3.89
N HIS A 126 -2.18 -9.60 -5.03
CA HIS A 126 -3.36 -8.74 -5.13
C HIS A 126 -4.53 -9.28 -4.29
N ILE A 127 -4.83 -10.58 -4.35
CA ILE A 127 -5.89 -11.23 -3.54
C ILE A 127 -5.62 -10.99 -2.05
N LEU A 128 -4.40 -11.31 -1.59
CA LEU A 128 -4.05 -11.22 -0.18
C LEU A 128 -3.97 -9.77 0.31
N THR A 129 -3.52 -8.85 -0.53
CA THR A 129 -3.58 -7.41 -0.24
C THR A 129 -5.02 -6.95 -0.06
N TYR A 130 -5.94 -7.36 -0.95
CA TYR A 130 -7.36 -7.05 -0.80
C TYR A 130 -7.94 -7.65 0.48
N ILE A 131 -7.68 -8.94 0.77
CA ILE A 131 -8.16 -9.61 1.98
C ILE A 131 -7.67 -8.88 3.23
N ARG A 132 -6.36 -8.59 3.33
CA ARG A 132 -5.76 -7.92 4.48
C ARG A 132 -6.26 -6.49 4.65
N SER A 133 -6.38 -5.73 3.56
CA SER A 133 -6.92 -4.37 3.59
C SER A 133 -8.39 -4.34 4.00
N ARG A 134 -9.21 -5.22 3.40
CA ARG A 134 -10.67 -5.21 3.58
C ARG A 134 -11.11 -5.83 4.90
N PHE A 135 -10.45 -6.89 5.34
CA PHE A 135 -10.89 -7.73 6.44
C PHE A 135 -9.95 -7.68 7.66
N GLY A 136 -8.72 -7.19 7.48
CA GLY A 136 -7.67 -7.19 8.50
C GLY A 136 -7.42 -5.85 9.21
N LYS A 137 -8.32 -4.86 9.08
CA LYS A 137 -8.24 -3.55 9.80
C LYS A 137 -6.83 -2.91 9.79
N GLY A 138 -6.30 -2.63 8.62
CA GLY A 138 -4.98 -1.96 8.49
C GLY A 138 -3.79 -2.90 8.50
N ALA A 139 -4.01 -4.21 8.33
CA ALA A 139 -2.94 -5.15 8.03
C ALA A 139 -2.17 -4.73 6.77
N SER A 140 -0.84 -4.85 6.82
CA SER A 140 0.06 -4.52 5.71
C SER A 140 -0.28 -5.27 4.42
N SER A 141 0.02 -4.70 3.26
CA SER A 141 -0.11 -5.40 1.96
C SER A 141 0.79 -6.63 1.86
N VAL A 142 0.53 -7.46 0.84
CA VAL A 142 1.41 -8.56 0.42
C VAL A 142 1.97 -8.22 -0.96
N THR A 143 3.28 -8.25 -1.14
CA THR A 143 3.92 -7.94 -2.43
C THR A 143 4.12 -9.18 -3.30
N GLU A 144 4.29 -8.99 -4.61
CA GLU A 144 4.58 -10.08 -5.54
C GLU A 144 5.90 -10.80 -5.18
N GLU A 145 6.90 -10.05 -4.73
CA GLU A 145 8.20 -10.56 -4.29
C GLU A 145 8.08 -11.42 -3.05
N GLU A 146 7.24 -11.02 -2.07
CA GLU A 146 6.95 -11.83 -0.89
C GLU A 146 6.34 -13.18 -1.31
N VAL A 147 5.34 -13.16 -2.20
CA VAL A 147 4.70 -14.39 -2.70
C VAL A 147 5.71 -15.27 -3.42
N LYS A 148 6.51 -14.69 -4.33
CA LYS A 148 7.52 -15.41 -5.09
C LYS A 148 8.57 -16.07 -4.18
N ALA A 149 9.04 -15.33 -3.17
CA ALA A 149 10.01 -15.85 -2.20
C ALA A 149 9.42 -17.03 -1.42
N ILE A 150 8.19 -16.90 -0.93
CA ILE A 150 7.51 -17.96 -0.18
C ILE A 150 7.28 -19.18 -1.08
N ARG A 151 6.79 -18.99 -2.31
CA ARG A 151 6.57 -20.07 -3.28
C ARG A 151 7.87 -20.82 -3.60
N GLY A 152 8.99 -20.10 -3.73
CA GLY A 152 10.30 -20.69 -3.99
C GLY A 152 10.96 -21.34 -2.77
N SER A 153 10.49 -21.05 -1.56
CA SER A 153 11.01 -21.61 -0.30
C SER A 153 10.32 -22.90 0.13
N ALA A 154 9.22 -23.28 -0.52
CA ALA A 154 8.60 -24.59 -0.33
C ALA A 154 9.51 -25.66 -0.94
N SER A 155 10.33 -26.27 -0.10
CA SER A 155 11.21 -27.42 -0.39
C SER A 155 11.00 -28.50 0.64
#